data_AF-A0A974T6D8-F1
#
_entry.id   AF-A0A974T6D8-F1
#
_cell.length_a   1.000
_cell.length_b   1.000
_cell.length_c   1.000
_cell.angle_alpha   90.00
_cell.angle_beta   90.00
_cell.angle_gamma   90.00
#
_symmetry.space_group_name_H-M   'P 1'
#
loop_
_entity.id
_entity.type
_entity.pdbx_description
1 polymer ?
#
loop_
_entity_poly.entity_id
_entity_poly.type
_entity_poly.pdbx_seq_one_letter_code
_entity_poly.pdbx_strand_id
1 'polypeptide(L)'
;MIKFASRRSRVMVALAAALVLAGSAAEARAGRGSGGFGSRGARTYTAPPATRTAPEAAAPIQRSQIPNQGPNMTRPGTPAPNVAQPRRFGFGTGLMAGLFGAGLLGMLFGQGFFGGLGGLASMLGLLLQIGLVVLLVSFAMKWFRSRRQQPAYAGTGQGYARSMGGSVPPTGGHPMNSGLGGGLGSGLGGGLGGALGGALGGRSQQAPRRPGVRDEVGIGESDYAAFERGLVEMQDAYSREDVAKLWTLATPEMAGYIQEELNDNASRGVVNKLSNVRLNQGDLSEAWREGTTDYATVAMRFGITDVMTDRATGRVVEGDPNKLDEATELWTFRRDQGGPWKVSAIQQA
;
A
#
# COMPACT_ATOMS: atom_id res chain seq x y z
N MET A 1 -10.38 -41.89 -12.42
CA MET A 1 -11.42 -41.01 -13.00
C MET A 1 -12.42 -40.63 -11.91
N ILE A 2 -12.34 -39.43 -11.35
CA ILE A 2 -13.27 -38.96 -10.31
C ILE A 2 -14.61 -38.65 -10.99
N LYS A 3 -15.65 -39.45 -10.72
CA LYS A 3 -16.99 -39.23 -11.27
C LYS A 3 -17.73 -38.18 -10.44
N PHE A 4 -17.84 -36.96 -10.94
CA PHE A 4 -18.64 -35.91 -10.31
C PHE A 4 -20.13 -36.15 -10.52
N ALA A 5 -20.84 -36.40 -9.42
CA ALA A 5 -22.23 -36.90 -9.40
C ALA A 5 -23.30 -35.85 -9.75
N SER A 6 -22.99 -34.56 -9.89
CA SER A 6 -24.00 -33.56 -10.27
C SER A 6 -23.43 -32.30 -10.92
N ARG A 7 -24.26 -31.59 -11.71
CA ARG A 7 -23.91 -30.28 -12.31
C ARG A 7 -23.47 -29.26 -11.27
N ARG A 8 -24.05 -29.30 -10.06
CA ARG A 8 -23.68 -28.40 -8.95
C ARG A 8 -22.29 -28.71 -8.39
N SER A 9 -21.90 -29.99 -8.34
CA SER A 9 -20.56 -30.40 -7.93
C SER A 9 -19.49 -29.94 -8.94
N ARG A 10 -19.79 -29.96 -10.24
CA ARG A 10 -18.88 -29.42 -11.28
C ARG A 10 -18.73 -27.90 -11.20
N VAL A 11 -19.82 -27.18 -10.93
CA VAL A 11 -19.79 -25.72 -10.73
C VAL A 11 -19.01 -25.36 -9.47
N MET A 12 -19.18 -26.09 -8.36
CA MET A 12 -18.43 -25.84 -7.14
C MET A 12 -16.93 -26.15 -7.29
N VAL A 13 -16.57 -27.20 -8.03
CA VAL A 13 -15.16 -27.50 -8.35
C VAL A 13 -14.58 -26.45 -9.29
N ALA A 14 -15.33 -25.98 -10.28
CA ALA A 14 -14.91 -24.89 -11.15
C ALA A 14 -14.77 -23.56 -10.39
N LEU A 15 -15.65 -23.28 -9.43
CA LEU A 15 -15.60 -22.09 -8.58
C LEU A 15 -14.44 -22.18 -7.57
N ALA A 16 -14.19 -23.36 -7.00
CA ALA A 16 -13.05 -23.60 -6.12
C ALA A 16 -11.73 -23.53 -6.89
N ALA A 17 -11.67 -24.08 -8.10
CA ALA A 17 -10.51 -23.92 -8.99
C ALA A 17 -10.31 -22.45 -9.40
N ALA A 18 -11.39 -21.72 -9.69
CA ALA A 18 -11.32 -20.29 -9.99
C ALA A 18 -10.92 -19.44 -8.77
N LEU A 19 -11.30 -19.83 -7.55
CA LEU A 19 -10.88 -19.16 -6.31
C LEU A 19 -9.42 -19.47 -5.95
N VAL A 20 -8.94 -20.68 -6.25
CA VAL A 20 -7.51 -21.03 -6.13
C VAL A 20 -6.67 -20.30 -7.18
N LEU A 21 -7.18 -20.11 -8.40
CA LEU A 21 -6.51 -19.39 -9.48
C LEU A 21 -6.62 -17.85 -9.35
N ALA A 22 -7.65 -17.33 -8.68
CA ALA A 22 -7.80 -15.89 -8.43
C ALA A 22 -6.95 -15.39 -7.24
N GLY A 23 -6.41 -16.31 -6.43
CA GLY A 23 -5.56 -15.98 -5.29
C GLY A 23 -4.05 -16.02 -5.55
N SER A 24 -3.59 -16.35 -6.76
CA SER A 24 -2.14 -16.50 -7.03
C SER A 24 -1.54 -15.50 -8.02
N ALA A 25 -2.36 -14.84 -8.86
CA ALA A 25 -1.92 -13.99 -9.98
C ALA A 25 -1.13 -12.70 -9.64
N ALA A 26 -0.69 -12.52 -8.39
CA ALA A 26 -0.19 -11.23 -7.93
C ALA A 26 0.97 -11.24 -6.94
N GLU A 27 1.60 -12.38 -6.64
CA GLU A 27 2.44 -12.50 -5.43
C GLU A 27 3.93 -12.82 -5.68
N ALA A 28 4.46 -12.72 -6.90
CA ALA A 28 5.74 -13.36 -7.22
C ALA A 28 6.78 -12.40 -7.83
N ARG A 29 7.39 -11.50 -7.06
CA ARG A 29 8.70 -10.90 -7.40
C ARG A 29 9.32 -10.30 -6.14
N ALA A 30 10.64 -10.25 -6.05
CA ALA A 30 11.35 -9.60 -4.94
C ALA A 30 10.85 -8.14 -4.80
N GLY A 31 9.96 -7.90 -3.84
CA GLY A 31 9.27 -6.62 -3.66
C GLY A 31 7.75 -6.68 -3.47
N ARG A 32 7.03 -7.67 -4.01
CA ARG A 32 5.55 -7.63 -4.19
C ARG A 32 4.70 -8.12 -3.01
N GLY A 33 5.28 -8.26 -1.82
CA GLY A 33 4.48 -8.50 -0.61
C GLY A 33 3.49 -7.36 -0.35
N SER A 34 2.33 -7.66 0.24
CA SER A 34 1.38 -6.64 0.73
C SER A 34 2.04 -5.71 1.77
N GLY A 35 2.65 -4.63 1.29
CA GLY A 35 3.47 -3.70 2.07
C GLY A 35 4.96 -3.99 1.98
N GLY A 36 5.78 -2.94 2.18
CA GLY A 36 7.22 -3.08 2.13
C GLY A 36 7.79 -3.94 3.25
N PHE A 37 8.95 -4.53 2.97
CA PHE A 37 9.68 -5.39 3.89
C PHE A 37 11.16 -5.01 3.95
N GLY A 38 11.82 -5.43 5.03
CA GLY A 38 13.22 -5.10 5.30
C GLY A 38 13.38 -3.99 6.32
N SER A 39 14.50 -3.28 6.23
CA SER A 39 14.91 -2.24 7.14
C SER A 39 15.52 -1.05 6.40
N ARG A 40 15.10 0.14 6.83
CA ARG A 40 15.67 1.44 6.45
C ARG A 40 16.28 2.11 7.69
N GLY A 41 16.90 1.32 8.56
CA GLY A 41 17.45 1.81 9.83
C GLY A 41 16.40 2.55 10.67
N ALA A 42 16.77 3.72 11.19
CA ALA A 42 15.89 4.60 11.97
C ALA A 42 14.71 5.18 11.15
N ARG A 43 14.76 5.17 9.81
CA ARG A 43 13.69 5.68 8.93
C ARG A 43 12.69 4.62 8.48
N THR A 44 12.78 3.39 8.98
CA THR A 44 11.90 2.26 8.62
C THR A 44 10.41 2.56 8.78
N TYR A 45 10.05 3.26 9.86
CA TYR A 45 8.65 3.60 10.19
C TYR A 45 8.20 4.96 9.66
N THR A 46 9.07 5.67 8.93
CA THR A 46 8.73 6.95 8.30
C THR A 46 8.56 6.74 6.80
N ALA A 47 7.50 7.31 6.23
CA ALA A 47 7.29 7.24 4.79
C ALA A 47 8.41 7.99 4.05
N PRO A 48 9.02 7.39 3.01
CA PRO A 48 10.03 8.07 2.20
C PRO A 48 9.44 9.29 1.48
N PRO A 49 10.23 10.36 1.25
CA PRO A 49 9.81 11.49 0.42
C PRO A 49 9.41 11.06 -0.99
N ALA A 50 8.34 11.66 -1.52
CA ALA A 50 7.91 11.44 -2.91
C ALA A 50 8.96 11.94 -3.92
N THR A 51 9.02 11.28 -5.07
CA THR A 51 9.91 11.61 -6.19
C THR A 51 9.11 11.79 -7.49
N ARG A 52 9.77 12.11 -8.60
CA ARG A 52 9.08 12.13 -9.91
C ARG A 52 8.81 10.71 -10.41
N THR A 53 9.70 9.77 -10.11
CA THR A 53 9.50 8.35 -10.39
C THR A 53 8.36 7.74 -9.56
N ALA A 54 8.22 8.14 -8.29
CA ALA A 54 7.21 7.67 -7.34
C ALA A 54 6.52 8.87 -6.66
N PRO A 55 5.45 9.43 -7.25
CA PRO A 55 4.79 10.64 -6.76
C PRO A 55 3.89 10.39 -5.55
N GLU A 56 3.41 9.17 -5.35
CA GLU A 56 2.67 8.77 -4.16
C GLU A 56 3.64 8.38 -3.04
N ALA A 57 3.35 8.80 -1.81
CA ALA A 57 4.17 8.45 -0.65
C ALA A 57 3.90 6.98 -0.30
N ALA A 58 4.90 6.12 -0.50
CA ALA A 58 4.79 4.71 -0.15
C ALA A 58 4.48 4.51 1.35
N ALA A 59 3.70 3.49 1.66
CA ALA A 59 3.39 3.12 3.03
C ALA A 59 4.67 2.75 3.81
N PRO A 60 4.79 3.15 5.09
CA PRO A 60 5.91 2.74 5.94
C PRO A 60 6.05 1.22 6.03
N ILE A 61 7.28 0.75 6.26
CA ILE A 61 7.55 -0.68 6.42
C ILE A 61 6.99 -1.15 7.77
N GLN A 62 6.11 -2.14 7.71
CA GLN A 62 5.51 -2.76 8.91
C GLN A 62 6.17 -4.11 9.24
N ARG A 63 6.79 -4.77 8.26
CA ARG A 63 7.50 -6.04 8.41
C ARG A 63 9.01 -5.80 8.50
N SER A 64 9.46 -5.35 9.67
CA SER A 64 10.87 -5.15 9.99
C SER A 64 11.26 -5.94 11.25
N GLN A 65 12.46 -6.52 11.27
CA GLN A 65 12.96 -7.27 12.44
C GLN A 65 13.58 -6.37 13.52
N ILE A 66 13.88 -5.10 13.19
CA ILE A 66 14.34 -4.11 14.16
C ILE A 66 13.17 -3.66 15.06
N PRO A 67 13.35 -3.57 16.39
CA PRO A 67 12.35 -3.04 17.31
C PRO A 67 12.00 -1.57 17.01
N ASN A 68 10.71 -1.24 17.01
CA ASN A 68 10.23 0.14 16.88
C ASN A 68 10.60 0.97 18.11
N GLN A 69 11.80 1.53 18.13
CA GLN A 69 12.19 2.57 19.08
C GLN A 69 11.92 3.94 18.43
N GLY A 70 10.64 4.28 18.28
CA GLY A 70 10.26 5.64 17.90
C GLY A 70 10.84 6.65 18.89
N PRO A 71 11.39 7.80 18.44
CA PRO A 71 11.88 8.84 19.34
C PRO A 71 10.69 9.41 20.13
N ASN A 72 10.62 9.09 21.41
CA ASN A 72 9.72 9.76 22.35
C ASN A 72 10.30 11.15 22.62
N MET A 73 9.93 12.12 21.77
CA MET A 73 10.41 13.49 21.87
C MET A 73 9.67 14.19 23.03
N THR A 74 10.18 14.01 24.24
CA THR A 74 9.76 14.75 25.43
C THR A 74 10.08 16.22 25.22
N ARG A 75 9.05 17.03 24.94
CA ARG A 75 9.16 18.50 24.79
C ARG A 75 9.13 19.15 26.18
N PRO A 76 10.20 19.80 26.66
CA PRO A 76 10.18 20.47 27.95
C PRO A 76 9.56 21.88 27.82
N GLY A 77 8.60 22.18 28.69
CA GLY A 77 8.27 23.56 29.06
C GLY A 77 6.95 24.13 28.54
N THR A 78 5.89 24.01 29.34
CA THR A 78 4.92 25.09 29.69
C THR A 78 4.00 24.58 30.81
N PRO A 79 3.85 25.28 31.94
CA PRO A 79 2.88 24.89 32.97
C PRO A 79 1.48 25.35 32.56
N ALA A 80 0.54 24.41 32.43
CA ALA A 80 -0.88 24.69 32.21
C ALA A 80 -1.72 24.04 33.33
N PRO A 81 -2.80 24.70 33.78
CA PRO A 81 -3.51 24.35 35.00
C PRO A 81 -4.29 23.03 34.90
N ASN A 82 -4.26 22.30 36.01
CA ASN A 82 -4.84 20.98 36.21
C ASN A 82 -6.37 21.06 36.19
N VAL A 83 -6.99 20.64 35.09
CA VAL A 83 -8.42 20.36 35.00
C VAL A 83 -8.57 18.86 34.72
N ALA A 84 -9.11 18.13 35.70
CA ALA A 84 -9.34 16.70 35.62
C ALA A 84 -10.41 16.39 34.56
N GLN A 85 -9.98 16.05 33.35
CA GLN A 85 -10.83 15.49 32.31
C GLN A 85 -10.75 13.96 32.31
N PRO A 86 -11.90 13.26 32.23
CA PRO A 86 -11.95 11.81 32.28
C PRO A 86 -11.26 11.18 31.06
N ARG A 87 -10.36 10.23 31.34
CA ARG A 87 -9.63 9.42 30.37
C ARG A 87 -10.59 8.81 29.35
N ARG A 88 -10.49 9.23 28.09
CA ARG A 88 -11.10 8.52 26.95
C ARG A 88 -10.38 7.19 26.78
N PHE A 89 -11.05 6.11 27.16
CA PHE A 89 -10.61 4.73 26.97
C PHE A 89 -10.60 4.37 25.49
N GLY A 90 -9.42 3.96 25.00
CA GLY A 90 -9.25 3.37 23.68
C GLY A 90 -9.84 1.96 23.60
N PHE A 91 -10.07 1.52 22.37
CA PHE A 91 -10.72 0.30 21.89
C PHE A 91 -9.99 -1.02 22.26
N GLY A 92 -9.37 -1.10 23.43
CA GLY A 92 -8.70 -2.29 23.96
C GLY A 92 -9.07 -2.64 25.40
N THR A 93 -9.83 -1.80 26.10
CA THR A 93 -10.19 -2.02 27.50
C THR A 93 -11.46 -2.84 27.69
N GLY A 94 -12.30 -2.99 26.66
CA GLY A 94 -13.54 -3.79 26.75
C GLY A 94 -13.31 -5.29 26.93
N LEU A 95 -12.24 -5.84 26.36
CA LEU A 95 -11.99 -7.29 26.39
C LEU A 95 -11.29 -7.74 27.69
N MET A 96 -10.40 -6.91 28.25
CA MET A 96 -9.79 -7.14 29.56
C MET A 96 -10.68 -6.72 30.73
N ALA A 97 -11.47 -5.65 30.62
CA ALA A 97 -12.50 -5.32 31.61
C ALA A 97 -13.63 -6.37 31.62
N GLY A 98 -13.93 -6.98 30.47
CA GLY A 98 -14.87 -8.10 30.37
C GLY A 98 -14.39 -9.35 31.10
N LEU A 99 -13.09 -9.67 31.05
CA LEU A 99 -12.56 -10.87 31.71
C LEU A 99 -12.46 -10.71 33.24
N PHE A 100 -12.06 -9.54 33.73
CA PHE A 100 -12.04 -9.27 35.18
C PHE A 100 -13.44 -8.99 35.75
N GLY A 101 -14.34 -8.38 34.98
CA GLY A 101 -15.73 -8.13 35.37
C GLY A 101 -16.59 -9.40 35.38
N ALA A 102 -16.45 -10.27 34.36
CA ALA A 102 -17.19 -11.52 34.28
C ALA A 102 -16.59 -12.64 35.14
N GLY A 103 -15.27 -12.63 35.37
CA GLY A 103 -14.61 -13.64 36.21
C GLY A 103 -14.97 -13.54 37.69
N LEU A 104 -15.13 -12.32 38.23
CA LEU A 104 -15.54 -12.12 39.62
C LEU A 104 -17.06 -12.22 39.82
N LEU A 105 -17.88 -11.85 38.82
CA LEU A 105 -19.32 -12.14 38.81
C LEU A 105 -19.59 -13.64 38.70
N GLY A 106 -18.79 -14.38 37.93
CA GLY A 106 -18.87 -15.84 37.82
C GLY A 106 -18.49 -16.58 39.10
N MET A 107 -17.59 -16.03 39.91
CA MET A 107 -17.25 -16.59 41.23
C MET A 107 -18.30 -16.24 42.31
N LEU A 108 -19.08 -15.17 42.12
CA LEU A 108 -20.14 -14.76 43.06
C LEU A 108 -21.52 -15.37 42.73
N PHE A 109 -21.77 -15.76 41.48
CA PHE A 109 -23.06 -16.34 41.03
C PHE A 109 -23.10 -17.88 40.94
N GLY A 110 -22.11 -18.60 41.46
CA GLY A 110 -22.29 -20.01 41.80
C GLY A 110 -21.21 -20.94 41.30
N GLN A 111 -20.31 -21.27 42.23
CA GLN A 111 -19.78 -22.62 42.33
C GLN A 111 -20.96 -23.61 42.44
N GLY A 112 -20.98 -24.67 41.63
CA GLY A 112 -21.88 -25.79 41.90
C GLY A 112 -22.25 -26.69 40.72
N PHE A 113 -21.53 -27.81 40.63
CA PHE A 113 -22.20 -29.13 40.64
C PHE A 113 -22.76 -29.76 39.35
N PHE A 114 -22.28 -29.48 38.14
CA PHE A 114 -22.58 -30.39 37.00
C PHE A 114 -21.39 -30.58 36.05
N GLY A 115 -20.35 -31.22 36.60
CA GLY A 115 -19.62 -32.22 35.82
C GLY A 115 -20.52 -33.44 35.66
N GLY A 116 -20.68 -33.89 34.42
CA GLY A 116 -21.34 -35.16 34.11
C GLY A 116 -22.86 -35.09 33.96
N LEU A 117 -23.36 -35.57 32.81
CA LEU A 117 -24.76 -35.78 32.41
C LEU A 117 -25.45 -34.60 31.71
N GLY A 118 -25.68 -34.76 30.40
CA GLY A 118 -26.76 -34.06 29.70
C GLY A 118 -26.44 -33.68 28.25
N GLY A 119 -26.35 -34.65 27.35
CA GLY A 119 -26.17 -34.44 25.89
C GLY A 119 -27.23 -33.57 25.19
N LEU A 120 -28.19 -33.00 25.93
CA LEU A 120 -29.25 -32.14 25.41
C LEU A 120 -28.92 -30.63 25.52
N ALA A 121 -28.10 -30.22 26.50
CA ALA A 121 -27.67 -28.82 26.62
C ALA A 121 -26.69 -28.40 25.50
N SER A 122 -25.87 -29.34 25.02
CA SER A 122 -24.99 -29.16 23.86
C SER A 122 -25.79 -28.94 22.55
N MET A 123 -26.96 -29.59 22.44
CA MET A 123 -27.84 -29.46 21.27
C MET A 123 -28.54 -28.09 21.20
N LEU A 124 -28.89 -27.52 22.36
CA LEU A 124 -29.41 -26.16 22.45
C LEU A 124 -28.34 -25.10 22.13
N GLY A 125 -27.09 -25.33 22.56
CA GLY A 125 -25.95 -24.49 22.19
C GLY A 125 -25.71 -24.47 20.67
N LEU A 126 -25.78 -25.63 20.01
CA LEU A 126 -25.61 -25.75 18.55
C LEU A 126 -26.76 -25.10 17.77
N LEU A 127 -28.02 -25.24 18.22
CA LEU A 127 -29.17 -24.59 17.57
C LEU A 127 -29.11 -23.06 17.69
N LEU A 128 -28.68 -22.54 18.84
CA LEU A 128 -28.49 -21.10 19.05
C LEU A 128 -27.38 -20.56 18.14
N GLN A 129 -26.31 -21.33 17.96
CA GLN A 129 -25.19 -20.97 17.09
C GLN A 129 -25.58 -20.99 15.60
N ILE A 130 -26.38 -21.95 15.15
CA ILE A 130 -26.95 -21.97 13.79
C ILE A 130 -27.90 -20.79 13.58
N GLY A 131 -28.74 -20.46 14.56
CA GLY A 131 -29.63 -19.30 14.50
C GLY A 131 -28.87 -17.99 14.31
N LEU A 132 -27.75 -17.83 15.00
CA LEU A 132 -26.89 -16.64 14.90
C LEU A 132 -26.23 -16.51 13.52
N VAL A 133 -25.80 -17.63 12.92
CA VAL A 133 -25.23 -17.67 11.56
C VAL A 133 -26.30 -17.32 10.51
N VAL A 134 -27.51 -17.86 10.63
CA VAL A 134 -28.62 -17.53 9.71
C VAL A 134 -28.99 -16.04 9.81
N LEU A 135 -28.96 -15.47 11.02
CA LEU A 135 -29.20 -14.04 11.22
C LEU A 135 -28.12 -13.18 10.56
N LEU A 136 -26.84 -13.55 10.67
CA LEU A 136 -25.73 -12.87 9.99
C LEU A 136 -25.84 -12.94 8.47
N VAL A 137 -26.14 -14.12 7.91
CA VAL A 137 -26.28 -14.31 6.46
C VAL A 137 -27.52 -13.58 5.92
N SER A 138 -28.64 -13.60 6.63
CA SER A 138 -29.84 -12.85 6.25
C SER A 138 -29.62 -11.34 6.28
N PHE A 139 -28.84 -10.83 7.25
CA PHE A 139 -28.47 -9.43 7.33
C PHE A 139 -27.55 -9.03 6.17
N ALA A 140 -26.56 -9.85 5.83
CA ALA A 140 -25.70 -9.65 4.67
C ALA A 140 -26.51 -9.64 3.36
N MET A 141 -27.40 -10.63 3.14
CA MET A 141 -28.25 -10.68 1.95
C MET A 141 -29.21 -9.49 1.86
N LYS A 142 -29.79 -9.05 2.97
CA LYS A 142 -30.66 -7.87 3.03
C LYS A 142 -29.89 -6.59 2.71
N TRP A 143 -28.66 -6.45 3.21
CA TRP A 143 -27.80 -5.30 2.93
C TRP A 143 -27.37 -5.24 1.46
N PHE A 144 -27.06 -6.37 0.84
CA PHE A 144 -26.73 -6.44 -0.59
C PHE A 144 -27.96 -6.30 -1.51
N ARG A 145 -29.15 -6.72 -1.07
CA ARG A 145 -30.41 -6.46 -1.79
C ARG A 145 -30.85 -5.00 -1.71
N SER A 146 -30.68 -4.35 -0.56
CA SER A 146 -30.96 -2.92 -0.41
C SER A 146 -30.07 -2.03 -1.27
N ARG A 147 -28.90 -2.52 -1.71
CA ARG A 147 -28.02 -1.81 -2.67
C ARG A 147 -28.29 -2.14 -4.15
N ARG A 148 -29.27 -3.00 -4.48
CA ARG A 148 -29.59 -3.43 -5.87
C ARG A 148 -31.04 -3.17 -6.29
N GLN A 149 -31.81 -2.39 -5.53
CA GLN A 149 -33.14 -1.92 -5.97
C GLN A 149 -33.01 -0.57 -6.69
N GLN A 150 -32.78 -0.62 -8.00
CA GLN A 150 -33.18 0.46 -8.90
C GLN A 150 -34.67 0.26 -9.24
N PRO A 151 -35.56 1.24 -8.98
CA PRO A 151 -36.95 1.16 -9.40
C PRO A 151 -37.05 1.40 -10.92
N ALA A 152 -37.37 0.34 -11.66
CA ALA A 152 -37.83 0.42 -13.04
C ALA A 152 -39.31 0.82 -13.05
N TYR A 153 -39.59 2.09 -13.35
CA TYR A 153 -40.94 2.55 -13.67
C TYR A 153 -41.25 2.18 -15.13
N ALA A 154 -42.08 1.16 -15.30
CA ALA A 154 -42.84 0.91 -16.52
C ALA A 154 -44.18 1.64 -16.42
N GLY A 155 -44.50 2.45 -17.44
CA GLY A 155 -45.75 3.21 -17.48
C GLY A 155 -45.94 3.92 -18.81
N THR A 156 -46.10 3.14 -19.88
CA THR A 156 -46.58 3.63 -21.19
C THR A 156 -48.10 3.67 -21.19
N GLY A 157 -48.68 4.85 -21.37
CA GLY A 157 -50.12 5.04 -21.57
C GLY A 157 -50.39 6.40 -22.19
N GLN A 158 -50.63 6.43 -23.51
CA GLN A 158 -51.06 7.59 -24.28
C GLN A 158 -52.38 8.18 -23.74
N GLY A 159 -52.52 9.50 -23.83
CA GLY A 159 -53.80 10.19 -23.60
C GLY A 159 -53.75 11.64 -24.03
N TYR A 160 -54.50 11.95 -25.08
CA TYR A 160 -54.66 13.21 -25.81
C TYR A 160 -54.99 14.48 -24.99
N ALA A 161 -54.68 15.62 -25.63
CA ALA A 161 -55.53 16.82 -25.81
C ALA A 161 -55.25 18.12 -25.01
N ARG A 162 -54.87 19.13 -25.81
CA ARG A 162 -55.50 20.47 -25.96
C ARG A 162 -55.27 21.57 -24.90
N SER A 163 -54.62 22.63 -25.41
CA SER A 163 -55.19 23.98 -25.64
C SER A 163 -55.05 25.09 -24.59
N MET A 164 -54.72 26.28 -25.15
CA MET A 164 -54.84 27.67 -24.65
C MET A 164 -53.91 28.08 -23.50
N GLY A 165 -53.13 29.17 -23.58
CA GLY A 165 -53.48 30.53 -23.99
C GLY A 165 -53.58 31.35 -22.70
N GLY A 166 -52.64 32.22 -22.32
CA GLY A 166 -52.40 33.56 -22.85
C GLY A 166 -52.26 34.56 -21.67
N SER A 167 -51.69 35.73 -21.97
CA SER A 167 -51.78 37.05 -21.29
C SER A 167 -51.06 37.39 -19.95
N VAL A 168 -49.93 38.13 -20.10
CA VAL A 168 -49.48 39.46 -19.55
C VAL A 168 -49.45 39.79 -18.01
N PRO A 169 -48.77 40.88 -17.51
CA PRO A 169 -47.87 40.91 -16.33
C PRO A 169 -48.44 41.82 -15.19
N PRO A 170 -47.73 42.40 -14.16
CA PRO A 170 -46.63 43.40 -14.26
C PRO A 170 -45.60 43.53 -13.07
N THR A 171 -44.61 44.41 -13.28
CA THR A 171 -43.93 45.36 -12.34
C THR A 171 -43.02 44.93 -11.17
N GLY A 172 -41.78 45.44 -11.21
CA GLY A 172 -41.24 46.31 -10.13
C GLY A 172 -39.82 46.03 -9.59
N GLY A 173 -38.86 46.96 -9.85
CA GLY A 173 -37.77 47.29 -8.90
C GLY A 173 -36.31 47.17 -9.37
N HIS A 174 -35.68 48.30 -9.75
CA HIS A 174 -34.23 48.55 -9.75
C HIS A 174 -33.88 49.50 -8.56
N PRO A 175 -32.62 49.58 -8.06
CA PRO A 175 -31.52 50.40 -8.66
C PRO A 175 -30.14 49.68 -8.63
N MET A 176 -29.18 49.84 -9.56
CA MET A 176 -28.40 50.97 -10.09
C MET A 176 -26.97 50.98 -9.51
N ASN A 177 -25.96 50.73 -10.36
CA ASN A 177 -24.64 51.39 -10.27
C ASN A 177 -23.95 51.38 -11.64
N SER A 178 -23.76 52.57 -12.21
CA SER A 178 -23.01 52.83 -13.44
C SER A 178 -22.17 54.08 -13.24
N GLY A 179 -20.98 54.09 -13.84
CA GLY A 179 -19.99 55.18 -13.87
C GLY A 179 -18.60 54.57 -14.07
N LEU A 180 -18.02 54.36 -15.25
CA LEU A 180 -17.90 55.11 -16.51
C LEU A 180 -16.72 56.11 -16.51
N GLY A 181 -15.77 55.89 -17.44
CA GLY A 181 -14.65 56.76 -17.82
C GLY A 181 -13.29 56.06 -17.64
N GLY A 182 -12.44 55.77 -18.62
CA GLY A 182 -12.23 56.35 -19.96
C GLY A 182 -10.76 56.80 -20.04
N GLY A 183 -9.90 56.13 -20.83
CA GLY A 183 -8.48 56.51 -20.94
C GLY A 183 -7.68 55.66 -21.93
N LEU A 184 -7.20 56.34 -22.97
CA LEU A 184 -6.49 55.84 -24.16
C LEU A 184 -5.03 55.46 -23.83
N GLY A 185 -4.48 54.43 -24.50
CA GLY A 185 -3.04 54.12 -24.41
C GLY A 185 -2.60 52.89 -25.19
N SER A 186 -2.28 53.08 -26.47
CA SER A 186 -1.65 52.11 -27.36
C SER A 186 -0.15 51.98 -27.09
N GLY A 187 0.36 50.74 -27.08
CA GLY A 187 1.59 50.35 -27.79
C GLY A 187 2.96 50.64 -27.18
N LEU A 188 3.85 49.65 -27.36
CA LEU A 188 5.32 49.65 -27.20
C LEU A 188 5.90 49.64 -25.77
N GLY A 189 6.59 48.55 -25.41
CA GLY A 189 7.48 48.54 -24.25
C GLY A 189 7.90 47.16 -23.74
N GLY A 190 8.30 46.25 -24.63
CA GLY A 190 8.97 45.01 -24.24
C GLY A 190 10.45 45.27 -23.93
N GLY A 191 10.94 44.65 -22.85
CA GLY A 191 12.37 44.50 -22.54
C GLY A 191 13.00 45.72 -21.85
N LEU A 192 13.82 45.44 -20.83
CA LEU A 192 14.76 46.34 -20.09
C LEU A 192 14.49 46.49 -18.57
N GLY A 193 13.99 45.44 -17.90
CA GLY A 193 13.93 45.38 -16.42
C GLY A 193 14.88 44.37 -15.73
N GLY A 194 15.67 43.58 -16.49
CA GLY A 194 16.35 42.39 -15.94
C GLY A 194 17.88 42.36 -16.01
N ALA A 195 18.56 43.45 -16.41
CA ALA A 195 19.96 43.36 -16.85
C ALA A 195 20.99 44.24 -16.09
N LEU A 196 20.70 44.68 -14.86
CA LEU A 196 21.64 45.51 -14.07
C LEU A 196 21.81 45.08 -12.60
N GLY A 197 21.80 43.77 -12.34
CA GLY A 197 21.98 43.22 -10.97
C GLY A 197 23.01 42.09 -10.85
N GLY A 198 23.87 41.87 -11.85
CA GLY A 198 24.75 40.71 -11.94
C GLY A 198 26.23 41.07 -12.13
N ALA A 199 26.80 41.85 -11.21
CA ALA A 199 28.25 42.11 -11.20
C ALA A 199 28.74 42.36 -9.77
N LEU A 200 28.86 41.30 -8.96
CA LEU A 200 29.89 41.06 -7.95
C LEU A 200 29.49 39.83 -7.11
N GLY A 201 30.26 38.76 -7.21
CA GLY A 201 30.15 37.61 -6.31
C GLY A 201 30.09 36.28 -7.04
N GLY A 202 31.27 35.69 -7.28
CA GLY A 202 31.39 34.28 -7.57
C GLY A 202 30.85 33.47 -6.39
N ARG A 203 29.61 33.00 -6.50
CA ARG A 203 29.08 31.91 -5.70
C ARG A 203 28.89 30.74 -6.64
N SER A 204 29.56 29.63 -6.31
CA SER A 204 29.28 28.31 -6.83
C SER A 204 27.78 28.12 -7.00
N GLN A 205 27.36 27.81 -8.22
CA GLN A 205 25.98 27.49 -8.54
C GLN A 205 25.60 26.21 -7.81
N GLN A 206 25.11 26.33 -6.58
CA GLN A 206 24.36 25.27 -5.95
C GLN A 206 23.09 25.08 -6.77
N ALA A 207 22.97 23.92 -7.42
CA ALA A 207 21.73 23.50 -8.05
C ALA A 207 20.56 23.67 -7.06
N PRO A 208 19.36 24.06 -7.53
CA PRO A 208 18.22 24.28 -6.66
C PRO A 208 17.93 23.00 -5.86
N ARG A 209 18.15 23.05 -4.54
CA ARG A 209 17.79 21.97 -3.61
C ARG A 209 16.30 21.73 -3.75
N ARG A 210 15.94 20.56 -4.28
CA ARG A 210 14.55 20.11 -4.46
C ARG A 210 13.87 20.08 -3.08
N PRO A 211 12.68 20.64 -2.90
CA PRO A 211 11.95 20.50 -1.65
C PRO A 211 11.67 19.01 -1.39
N GLY A 212 12.28 18.42 -0.36
CA GLY A 212 11.98 17.06 0.12
C GLY A 212 13.09 16.03 -0.02
N VAL A 213 13.94 16.10 -1.05
CA VAL A 213 15.06 15.14 -1.21
C VAL A 213 16.21 15.56 -0.31
N ARG A 214 16.55 14.71 0.67
CA ARG A 214 17.67 14.92 1.60
C ARG A 214 18.80 13.97 1.23
N ASP A 215 19.92 14.51 0.78
CA ASP A 215 21.13 13.74 0.50
C ASP A 215 22.25 14.20 1.44
N GLU A 216 22.41 13.47 2.55
CA GLU A 216 23.45 13.73 3.54
C GLU A 216 24.74 12.94 3.25
N VAL A 217 24.66 11.95 2.36
CA VAL A 217 25.76 11.02 2.03
C VAL A 217 26.58 11.51 0.84
N GLY A 218 25.96 12.26 -0.07
CA GLY A 218 26.57 12.72 -1.32
C GLY A 218 26.52 11.63 -2.39
N ILE A 219 25.32 11.18 -2.74
CA ILE A 219 25.11 10.12 -3.74
C ILE A 219 25.55 10.60 -5.12
N GLY A 220 26.55 9.92 -5.69
CA GLY A 220 27.14 10.24 -6.99
C GLY A 220 26.74 9.27 -8.10
N GLU A 221 27.27 9.51 -9.30
CA GLU A 221 27.02 8.68 -10.50
C GLU A 221 27.43 7.21 -10.29
N SER A 222 28.55 6.95 -9.60
CA SER A 222 28.99 5.60 -9.27
C SER A 222 28.01 4.86 -8.36
N ASP A 223 27.33 5.58 -7.46
CA ASP A 223 26.32 4.99 -6.58
C ASP A 223 25.06 4.64 -7.38
N TYR A 224 24.60 5.52 -8.28
CA TYR A 224 23.49 5.21 -9.18
C TYR A 224 23.76 3.99 -10.06
N ALA A 225 24.97 3.88 -10.60
CA ALA A 225 25.39 2.70 -11.37
C ALA A 225 25.39 1.42 -10.49
N ALA A 226 25.76 1.54 -9.21
CA ALA A 226 25.70 0.42 -8.28
C ALA A 226 24.25 0.04 -7.93
N PHE A 227 23.34 1.01 -7.80
CA PHE A 227 21.92 0.76 -7.53
C PHE A 227 21.23 0.07 -8.71
N GLU A 228 21.48 0.54 -9.93
CA GLU A 228 20.97 -0.11 -11.16
C GLU A 228 21.49 -1.54 -11.29
N ARG A 229 22.79 -1.74 -11.07
CA ARG A 229 23.38 -3.09 -11.05
C ARG A 229 22.75 -3.96 -9.96
N GLY A 230 22.54 -3.41 -8.77
CA GLY A 230 21.90 -4.09 -7.65
C GLY A 230 20.49 -4.57 -8.00
N LEU A 231 19.70 -3.77 -8.70
CA LEU A 231 18.39 -4.18 -9.22
C LEU A 231 18.51 -5.39 -10.14
N VAL A 232 19.36 -5.31 -11.17
CA VAL A 232 19.51 -6.39 -12.16
C VAL A 232 20.05 -7.67 -11.53
N GLU A 233 21.12 -7.57 -10.73
CA GLU A 233 21.75 -8.72 -10.08
C GLU A 233 20.82 -9.38 -9.06
N MET A 234 20.01 -8.61 -8.33
CA MET A 234 19.04 -9.16 -7.38
C MET A 234 17.96 -9.99 -8.08
N GLN A 235 17.39 -9.46 -9.17
CA GLN A 235 16.36 -10.16 -9.93
C GLN A 235 16.90 -11.40 -10.65
N ASP A 236 18.13 -11.35 -11.18
CA ASP A 236 18.80 -12.52 -11.79
C ASP A 236 19.07 -13.62 -10.75
N ALA A 237 19.64 -13.25 -9.59
CA ALA A 237 19.92 -14.20 -8.51
C ALA A 237 18.63 -14.84 -7.99
N TYR A 238 17.56 -14.06 -7.81
CA TYR A 238 16.24 -14.56 -7.45
C TYR A 238 15.70 -15.54 -8.51
N SER A 239 15.74 -15.18 -9.80
CA SER A 239 15.24 -16.03 -10.89
C SER A 239 16.01 -17.34 -11.07
N ARG A 240 17.27 -17.36 -10.66
CA ARG A 240 18.16 -18.54 -10.67
C ARG A 240 18.10 -19.34 -9.38
N GLU A 241 17.35 -18.86 -8.38
CA GLU A 241 17.33 -19.42 -7.03
C GLU A 241 18.74 -19.49 -6.40
N ASP A 242 19.63 -18.55 -6.77
CA ASP A 242 21.01 -18.47 -6.28
C ASP A 242 21.04 -17.79 -4.90
N VAL A 243 20.73 -18.60 -3.89
CA VAL A 243 20.71 -18.17 -2.49
C VAL A 243 22.06 -17.58 -2.08
N ALA A 244 23.18 -18.20 -2.46
CA ALA A 244 24.50 -17.72 -2.08
C ALA A 244 24.75 -16.29 -2.58
N LYS A 245 24.41 -16.00 -3.84
CA LYS A 245 24.50 -14.65 -4.41
C LYS A 245 23.55 -13.69 -3.70
N LEU A 246 22.31 -14.08 -3.40
CA LEU A 246 21.34 -13.24 -2.67
C LEU A 246 21.87 -12.76 -1.31
N TRP A 247 22.55 -13.63 -0.56
CA TRP A 247 23.20 -13.27 0.72
C TRP A 247 24.37 -12.28 0.58
N THR A 248 24.94 -12.13 -0.62
CA THR A 248 25.95 -11.09 -0.90
C THR A 248 25.34 -9.76 -1.30
N LEU A 249 24.18 -9.78 -1.96
CA LEU A 249 23.49 -8.63 -2.53
C LEU A 249 22.53 -7.94 -1.55
N ALA A 250 21.99 -8.69 -0.60
CA ALA A 250 21.01 -8.19 0.37
C ALA A 250 21.57 -8.18 1.79
N THR A 251 20.90 -7.48 2.70
CA THR A 251 21.14 -7.68 4.14
C THR A 251 20.65 -9.07 4.57
N PRO A 252 21.19 -9.65 5.66
CA PRO A 252 20.77 -10.95 6.17
C PRO A 252 19.25 -11.11 6.31
N GLU A 253 18.57 -10.07 6.78
CA GLU A 253 17.13 -10.05 6.98
C GLU A 253 16.39 -10.17 5.64
N MET A 254 16.81 -9.39 4.64
CA MET A 254 16.25 -9.41 3.30
C MET A 254 16.50 -10.73 2.58
N ALA A 255 17.74 -11.26 2.66
CA ALA A 255 18.09 -12.55 2.09
C ALA A 255 17.25 -13.69 2.72
N GLY A 256 17.01 -13.64 4.04
CA GLY A 256 16.16 -14.58 4.73
C GLY A 256 14.71 -14.59 4.21
N TYR A 257 14.10 -13.40 4.04
CA TYR A 257 12.74 -13.30 3.48
C TYR A 257 12.66 -13.85 2.06
N ILE A 258 13.62 -13.52 1.22
CA ILE A 258 13.66 -14.01 -0.17
C ILE A 258 13.85 -15.54 -0.17
N GLN A 259 14.74 -16.07 0.67
CA GLN A 259 14.99 -17.50 0.75
C GLN A 259 13.74 -18.27 1.23
N GLU A 260 12.97 -17.72 2.16
CA GLU A 260 11.69 -18.29 2.59
C GLU A 260 10.70 -18.36 1.42
N GLU A 261 10.55 -17.28 0.65
CA GLU A 261 9.70 -17.25 -0.55
C GLU A 261 10.14 -18.26 -1.62
N LEU A 262 11.45 -18.40 -1.86
CA LEU A 262 11.99 -19.40 -2.78
C LEU A 262 11.70 -20.82 -2.30
N ASN A 263 11.82 -21.09 -1.00
CA ASN A 263 11.48 -22.38 -0.42
C ASN A 263 9.98 -22.69 -0.54
N ASP A 264 9.11 -21.68 -0.33
CA ASP A 264 7.67 -21.80 -0.50
C ASP A 264 7.32 -22.13 -1.97
N ASN A 265 7.95 -21.45 -2.93
CA ASN A 265 7.81 -21.76 -4.35
C ASN A 265 8.25 -23.19 -4.66
N ALA A 266 9.41 -23.61 -4.15
CA ALA A 266 9.91 -24.96 -4.32
C ALA A 266 8.96 -26.02 -3.75
N SER A 267 8.37 -25.77 -2.56
CA SER A 267 7.40 -26.67 -1.93
C SER A 267 6.11 -26.84 -2.75
N ARG A 268 5.73 -25.80 -3.51
CA ARG A 268 4.60 -25.79 -4.45
C ARG A 268 4.96 -26.38 -5.82
N GLY A 269 6.20 -26.78 -6.04
CA GLY A 269 6.67 -27.32 -7.33
C GLY A 269 6.78 -26.28 -8.44
N VAL A 270 6.92 -25.00 -8.09
CA VAL A 270 7.03 -23.90 -9.04
C VAL A 270 8.35 -23.15 -8.86
N VAL A 271 8.76 -22.44 -9.91
CA VAL A 271 9.90 -21.52 -9.92
C VAL A 271 9.44 -20.23 -10.56
N ASN A 272 9.76 -19.12 -9.91
CA ASN A 272 9.59 -17.81 -10.50
C ASN A 272 10.75 -17.48 -11.44
N LYS A 273 10.46 -17.14 -12.69
CA LYS A 273 11.43 -16.75 -13.71
C LYS A 273 11.25 -15.30 -14.07
N LEU A 274 12.31 -14.53 -13.82
CA LEU A 274 12.39 -13.11 -14.14
C LEU A 274 13.34 -12.90 -15.31
N SER A 275 12.93 -12.09 -16.28
CA SER A 275 13.73 -11.76 -17.45
C SER A 275 13.46 -10.33 -17.92
N ASN A 276 14.25 -9.84 -18.88
CA ASN A 276 14.10 -8.49 -19.45
C ASN A 276 14.13 -7.35 -18.41
N VAL A 277 14.84 -7.54 -17.30
CA VAL A 277 14.94 -6.54 -16.23
C VAL A 277 15.73 -5.34 -16.74
N ARG A 278 15.10 -4.16 -16.75
CA ARG A 278 15.74 -2.91 -17.18
C ARG A 278 15.23 -1.73 -16.39
N LEU A 279 16.13 -0.95 -15.82
CA LEU A 279 15.79 0.32 -15.18
C LEU A 279 15.35 1.35 -16.24
N ASN A 280 14.15 1.88 -16.09
CA ASN A 280 13.60 2.94 -16.95
C ASN A 280 13.88 4.32 -16.35
N GLN A 281 13.70 4.47 -15.04
CA GLN A 281 13.98 5.71 -14.31
C GLN A 281 14.37 5.41 -12.86
N GLY A 282 15.39 6.10 -12.36
CA GLY A 282 15.80 6.07 -10.95
C GLY A 282 15.89 7.50 -10.40
N ASP A 283 15.16 7.79 -9.31
CA ASP A 283 15.25 9.07 -8.60
C ASP A 283 15.59 8.82 -7.13
N LEU A 284 16.60 9.52 -6.60
CA LEU A 284 16.88 9.50 -5.16
C LEU A 284 15.73 10.15 -4.40
N SER A 285 15.18 9.41 -3.43
CA SER A 285 14.20 9.90 -2.46
C SER A 285 14.90 10.54 -1.27
N GLU A 286 15.84 9.81 -0.66
CA GLU A 286 16.64 10.30 0.46
C GLU A 286 17.91 9.45 0.65
N ALA A 287 18.95 10.04 1.22
CA ALA A 287 20.16 9.38 1.67
C ALA A 287 20.64 9.97 3.00
N TRP A 288 20.99 9.12 3.94
CA TRP A 288 21.39 9.52 5.29
C TRP A 288 22.44 8.58 5.87
N ARG A 289 23.07 9.02 6.96
CA ARG A 289 24.10 8.26 7.68
C ARG A 289 23.65 7.96 9.11
N GLU A 290 23.83 6.71 9.52
CA GLU A 290 23.65 6.23 10.89
C GLU A 290 24.98 5.68 11.41
N GLY A 291 25.70 6.48 12.18
CA GLY A 291 27.05 6.12 12.63
C GLY A 291 27.98 5.92 11.42
N THR A 292 28.42 4.67 11.21
CA THR A 292 29.30 4.26 10.11
C THR A 292 28.54 3.66 8.91
N THR A 293 27.22 3.59 8.98
CA THR A 293 26.37 2.98 7.95
C THR A 293 25.71 4.07 7.13
N ASP A 294 25.85 4.00 5.81
CA ASP A 294 25.13 4.86 4.88
C ASP A 294 23.89 4.13 4.39
N TYR A 295 22.81 4.88 4.20
CA TYR A 295 21.59 4.43 3.57
C TYR A 295 21.20 5.34 2.41
N ALA A 296 20.60 4.76 1.38
CA ALA A 296 20.01 5.50 0.26
C ALA A 296 18.71 4.81 -0.18
N THR A 297 17.62 5.56 -0.24
CA THR A 297 16.34 5.11 -0.82
C THR A 297 16.16 5.72 -2.19
N VAL A 298 15.98 4.87 -3.19
CA VAL A 298 15.83 5.24 -4.60
C VAL A 298 14.48 4.75 -5.09
N ALA A 299 13.68 5.65 -5.66
CA ALA A 299 12.50 5.27 -6.42
C ALA A 299 12.93 4.77 -7.80
N MET A 300 12.65 3.51 -8.08
CA MET A 300 13.04 2.78 -9.28
C MET A 300 11.79 2.38 -10.06
N ARG A 301 11.68 2.87 -11.30
CA ARG A 301 10.71 2.38 -12.28
C ARG A 301 11.45 1.54 -13.31
N PHE A 302 11.02 0.30 -13.49
CA PHE A 302 11.73 -0.67 -14.32
C PHE A 302 10.77 -1.59 -15.06
N GLY A 303 11.21 -2.05 -16.24
CA GLY A 303 10.57 -3.12 -16.98
C GLY A 303 11.03 -4.48 -16.49
N ILE A 304 10.12 -5.47 -16.48
CA ILE A 304 10.39 -6.86 -16.11
C ILE A 304 9.39 -7.80 -16.79
N THR A 305 9.84 -8.98 -17.19
CA THR A 305 8.96 -10.10 -17.56
C THR A 305 9.02 -11.11 -16.43
N ASP A 306 7.86 -11.40 -15.84
CA ASP A 306 7.69 -12.18 -14.62
C ASP A 306 6.73 -13.34 -14.90
N VAL A 307 7.23 -14.57 -14.79
CA VAL A 307 6.45 -15.78 -15.05
C VAL A 307 6.72 -16.86 -14.02
N MET A 308 5.66 -17.44 -13.49
CA MET A 308 5.75 -18.67 -12.70
C MET A 308 5.76 -19.87 -13.64
N THR A 309 6.75 -20.74 -13.45
CA THR A 309 6.93 -21.95 -14.25
C THR A 309 6.83 -23.18 -13.36
N ASP A 310 6.19 -24.22 -13.87
CA ASP A 310 6.20 -25.54 -13.24
C ASP A 310 7.64 -26.10 -13.27
N ARG A 311 8.15 -26.52 -12.11
CA ARG A 311 9.56 -26.92 -11.95
C ARG A 311 9.90 -28.18 -12.74
N ALA A 312 8.97 -29.12 -12.90
CA ALA A 312 9.23 -30.40 -13.55
C ALA A 312 9.16 -30.29 -15.08
N THR A 313 8.25 -29.45 -15.59
CA THR A 313 7.93 -29.38 -17.02
C THR A 313 8.44 -28.11 -17.70
N GLY A 314 8.80 -27.07 -16.94
CA GLY A 314 9.17 -25.76 -17.44
C GLY A 314 8.01 -24.98 -18.05
N ARG A 315 6.78 -25.49 -17.96
CA ARG A 315 5.59 -24.84 -18.52
C ARG A 315 5.20 -23.63 -17.68
N VAL A 316 4.87 -22.52 -18.33
CA VAL A 316 4.28 -21.35 -17.66
C VAL A 316 2.95 -21.75 -17.01
N VAL A 317 2.84 -21.52 -15.71
CA VAL A 317 1.62 -21.73 -14.91
C VAL A 317 0.93 -20.42 -14.56
N GLU A 318 1.70 -19.32 -14.54
CA GLU A 318 1.20 -17.97 -14.28
C GLU A 318 2.08 -16.92 -14.96
N GLY A 319 1.50 -15.77 -15.29
CA GLY A 319 2.17 -14.69 -16.04
C GLY A 319 2.12 -14.90 -17.56
N ASP A 320 2.68 -13.93 -18.29
CA ASP A 320 2.80 -13.99 -19.75
C ASP A 320 4.26 -13.75 -20.15
N PRO A 321 4.95 -14.76 -20.74
CA PRO A 321 6.36 -14.64 -21.09
C PRO A 321 6.63 -13.64 -22.21
N ASN A 322 5.59 -13.16 -22.92
CA ASN A 322 5.72 -12.17 -24.00
C ASN A 322 5.31 -10.76 -23.55
N LYS A 323 4.89 -10.61 -22.30
CA LYS A 323 4.48 -9.31 -21.75
C LYS A 323 5.64 -8.71 -20.94
N LEU A 324 6.00 -7.49 -21.28
CA LEU A 324 6.87 -6.66 -20.44
C LEU A 324 5.99 -5.86 -19.49
N ASP A 325 6.06 -6.19 -18.21
CA ASP A 325 5.41 -5.43 -17.14
C ASP A 325 6.30 -4.27 -16.68
N GLU A 326 5.67 -3.21 -16.20
CA GLU A 326 6.37 -2.09 -15.54
C GLU A 326 6.04 -2.09 -14.06
N ALA A 327 7.07 -1.94 -13.23
CA ALA A 327 6.96 -1.81 -11.78
C ALA A 327 7.61 -0.51 -11.32
N THR A 328 7.02 0.11 -10.29
CA THR A 328 7.60 1.26 -9.58
C THR A 328 7.74 0.90 -8.11
N GLU A 329 8.96 1.00 -7.58
CA GLU A 329 9.29 0.60 -6.21
C GLU A 329 10.29 1.54 -5.58
N LEU A 330 10.28 1.63 -4.25
CA LEU A 330 11.37 2.25 -3.49
C LEU A 330 12.30 1.18 -2.95
N TRP A 331 13.53 1.20 -3.43
CA TRP A 331 14.60 0.31 -3.00
C TRP A 331 15.49 1.07 -2.04
N THR A 332 15.68 0.54 -0.84
CA THR A 332 16.67 1.06 0.11
C THR A 332 17.91 0.19 0.08
N PHE A 333 19.04 0.86 -0.09
CA PHE A 333 20.36 0.28 -0.07
C PHE A 333 21.07 0.73 1.21
N ARG A 334 21.87 -0.16 1.79
CA ARG A 334 22.80 0.15 2.88
C ARG A 334 24.22 -0.22 2.49
N ARG A 335 25.19 0.54 2.98
CA ARG A 335 26.60 0.12 3.00
C ARG A 335 27.23 0.47 4.33
N ASP A 336 28.14 -0.37 4.79
CA ASP A 336 28.92 -0.12 5.99
C ASP A 336 30.31 0.37 5.58
N GLN A 337 30.77 1.49 6.14
CA GLN A 337 32.13 2.03 5.97
C GLN A 337 32.60 2.19 4.50
N GLY A 338 31.70 2.59 3.60
CA GLY A 338 32.01 2.76 2.18
C GLY A 338 32.18 1.44 1.40
N GLY A 339 31.81 0.31 2.00
CA GLY A 339 31.74 -0.98 1.33
C GLY A 339 30.68 -1.05 0.23
N PRO A 340 30.44 -2.24 -0.36
CA PRO A 340 29.45 -2.40 -1.42
C PRO A 340 28.03 -2.12 -0.90
N TRP A 341 27.21 -1.52 -1.76
CA TRP A 341 25.79 -1.35 -1.50
C TRP A 341 25.07 -2.69 -1.48
N LYS A 342 24.25 -2.90 -0.45
CA LYS A 342 23.38 -4.06 -0.27
C LYS A 342 21.93 -3.62 -0.17
N VAL A 343 21.02 -4.38 -0.75
CA VAL A 343 19.58 -4.12 -0.63
C VAL A 343 19.13 -4.42 0.80
N SER A 344 18.55 -3.44 1.48
CA SER A 344 18.09 -3.55 2.86
C SER A 344 16.57 -3.46 3.00
N ALA A 345 15.87 -2.85 2.04
CA ALA A 345 14.41 -2.84 2.00
C ALA A 345 13.86 -2.62 0.60
N ILE A 346 12.65 -3.13 0.35
CA ILE A 346 11.87 -2.85 -0.86
C ILE A 346 10.44 -2.48 -0.44
N GLN A 347 9.91 -1.40 -1.04
CA GLN A 347 8.53 -0.93 -0.85
C GLN A 347 7.85 -0.71 -2.20
N GLN A 348 6.58 -1.06 -2.34
CA GLN A 348 5.76 -0.64 -3.48
C GLN A 348 5.49 0.87 -3.40
N ALA A 349 5.48 1.53 -4.56
CA ALA A 349 5.16 2.94 -4.72
C ALA A 349 3.82 3.13 -5.44
#